data_AF-A0A1D2R0A3-F1
#
_entry.id   AF-A0A1D2R0A3-F1
#
_cell.length_a   1.000
_cell.length_b   1.000
_cell.length_c   1.000
_cell.angle_alpha   90.00
_cell.angle_beta   90.00
_cell.angle_gamma   90.00
#
_symmetry.space_group_name_H-M   'P 1'
#
loop_
_entity.id
_entity.type
_entity.pdbx_description
1 polymer ?
#
loop_
_entity_poly.entity_id
_entity_poly.type
_entity_poly.pdbx_seq_one_letter_code
_entity_poly.pdbx_strand_id
1 'polypeptide(L)'
;MIEKKEFYNLPVFLENLFEDDVELLPSVNELFELELAYMEYNCLSKDELLGRLSYFKSVNGNSTKHFLMYSHPTKALTNNRSSSTKTYFENGQFSTGYATHGLFPYHGKFHPQLIKSLINVIGLKGGESILDPMCGSGTANIEAALMGINSYAIDLSPFCQFMTKVKYNSLFINIESLKGISDKSEELFDFFSIDKHKRQLQKTVDVEKSKVYDLTLLAFLDSLGYSKRVIKSDHKQLFKKVLKRYEDTVIEFISNNSKYLDELGTVKVLENATATKTQLEDNSIDGAITSPPYSFAIDYVKNDEDQLNFLGYNINNIRREMIGLAGKNKEERLSNYFRDMDSVCCEVSRVLKEDKYFVMIIGSNTNQTGGIRLEGKIIDSCRKYNLKLVKSVLKPIKGMRNTMKDEYILFFKKEIQK
;
A
#
# COMPACT_ATOMS: atom_id res chain seq x y z
N MET A 1 6.40 49.49 4.62
CA MET A 1 6.52 49.40 3.16
C MET A 1 7.02 48.01 2.84
N ILE A 2 6.31 47.22 2.04
CA ILE A 2 6.85 45.97 1.52
C ILE A 2 7.93 46.38 0.52
N GLU A 3 9.21 46.10 0.80
CA GLU A 3 10.27 46.29 -0.19
C GLU A 3 9.89 45.53 -1.47
N LYS A 4 9.87 46.25 -2.60
CA LYS A 4 9.72 45.62 -3.91
C LYS A 4 10.95 44.74 -4.13
N LYS A 5 10.80 43.44 -3.91
CA LYS A 5 11.83 42.46 -4.28
C LYS A 5 11.81 42.29 -5.80
N GLU A 6 12.97 42.38 -6.43
CA GLU A 6 13.14 42.07 -7.84
C GLU A 6 13.15 40.55 -8.03
N PHE A 7 12.35 40.02 -8.95
CA PHE A 7 12.09 38.57 -9.05
C PHE A 7 13.35 37.73 -9.29
N TYR A 8 14.36 38.29 -9.97
CA TYR A 8 15.64 37.62 -10.27
C TYR A 8 16.63 37.62 -9.10
N ASN A 9 16.35 38.36 -8.03
CA ASN A 9 17.13 38.33 -6.79
C ASN A 9 16.49 37.41 -5.73
N LEU A 10 15.34 36.80 -6.04
CA LEU A 10 14.72 35.83 -5.15
C LEU A 10 15.54 34.53 -5.18
N PRO A 11 15.89 33.96 -4.01
CA PRO A 11 16.52 32.64 -3.97
C PRO A 11 15.60 31.59 -4.58
N VAL A 12 16.19 30.48 -5.01
CA VAL A 12 15.41 29.37 -5.57
C VAL A 12 14.42 28.90 -4.51
N PHE A 13 13.18 28.61 -4.90
CA PHE A 13 12.11 28.28 -3.96
C PHE A 13 12.49 27.19 -2.95
N LEU A 14 13.24 26.17 -3.38
CA LEU A 14 13.70 25.08 -2.53
C LEU A 14 14.74 25.51 -1.48
N GLU A 15 15.59 26.50 -1.78
CA GLU A 15 16.59 27.04 -0.84
C GLU A 15 15.92 27.74 0.36
N ASN A 16 14.67 28.18 0.22
CA ASN A 16 13.90 28.71 1.36
C ASN A 16 13.24 27.63 2.20
N LEU A 17 13.08 26.42 1.67
CA LEU A 17 12.38 25.32 2.33
C LEU A 17 13.34 24.37 3.06
N PHE A 18 14.56 24.23 2.56
CA PHE A 18 15.52 23.24 3.03
C PHE A 18 16.85 23.91 3.35
N GLU A 19 17.48 23.52 4.45
CA GLU A 19 18.79 24.04 4.86
C GLU A 19 19.93 23.46 4.01
N ASP A 20 19.77 22.23 3.53
CA ASP A 20 20.73 21.53 2.69
C ASP A 20 20.47 21.81 1.20
N ASP A 21 21.49 21.62 0.37
CA ASP A 21 21.34 21.62 -1.09
C ASP A 21 20.61 20.33 -1.52
N VAL A 22 19.34 20.45 -1.89
CA VAL A 22 18.48 19.29 -2.19
C VAL A 22 17.98 19.29 -3.62
N GLU A 23 17.92 18.09 -4.20
CA GLU A 23 17.21 17.86 -5.46
C GLU A 23 16.01 16.94 -5.20
N LEU A 24 14.80 17.42 -5.49
CA LEU A 24 13.58 16.61 -5.40
C LEU A 24 13.51 15.60 -6.57
N LEU A 25 12.81 14.50 -6.36
CA LEU A 25 12.53 13.55 -7.45
C LEU A 25 11.66 14.21 -8.53
N PRO A 26 11.84 13.87 -9.82
CA PRO A 26 11.03 14.43 -10.90
C PRO A 26 9.53 14.15 -10.78
N SER A 27 9.14 13.12 -10.02
CA SER A 27 7.74 12.79 -9.75
C SER A 27 7.07 13.72 -8.74
N VAL A 28 7.82 14.54 -7.98
CA VAL A 28 7.26 15.50 -7.02
C VAL A 28 6.66 16.67 -7.78
N ASN A 29 5.36 16.63 -8.02
CA ASN A 29 4.65 17.63 -8.81
C ASN A 29 3.32 18.09 -8.18
N GLU A 30 2.98 17.58 -6.99
CA GLU A 30 1.78 17.98 -6.26
C GLU A 30 2.11 18.69 -4.95
N LEU A 31 1.27 19.63 -4.55
CA LEU A 31 1.46 20.40 -3.31
C LEU A 31 1.55 19.51 -2.07
N PHE A 32 0.76 18.44 -2.00
CA PHE A 32 0.79 17.51 -0.88
C PHE A 32 2.10 16.70 -0.85
N GLU A 33 2.70 16.38 -2.01
CA GLU A 33 3.98 15.68 -2.07
C GLU A 33 5.11 16.58 -1.58
N LEU A 34 5.07 17.87 -1.94
CA LEU A 34 6.01 18.86 -1.42
C LEU A 34 5.83 19.08 0.08
N GLU A 35 4.59 19.15 0.58
CA GLU A 35 4.33 19.25 2.03
C GLU A 35 4.87 18.04 2.78
N LEU A 36 4.70 16.83 2.24
CA LEU A 36 5.25 15.61 2.83
C LEU A 36 6.78 15.55 2.72
N ALA A 37 7.37 15.97 1.60
CA ALA A 37 8.81 16.10 1.44
C ALA A 37 9.41 17.04 2.50
N TYR A 38 8.76 18.19 2.71
CA TYR A 38 9.13 19.14 3.76
C TYR A 38 9.00 18.52 5.15
N MET A 39 7.88 17.84 5.44
CA MET A 39 7.68 17.21 6.75
C MET A 39 8.68 16.09 7.02
N GLU A 40 8.92 15.16 6.09
CA GLU A 40 9.89 14.08 6.31
C GLU A 40 11.31 14.60 6.50
N TYR A 41 11.73 15.63 5.74
CA TYR A 41 13.05 16.23 5.87
C TYR A 41 13.27 16.83 7.26
N ASN A 42 12.26 17.53 7.80
CA ASN A 42 12.35 18.16 9.11
C ASN A 42 12.14 17.19 10.29
N CYS A 43 11.58 15.99 10.04
CA CYS A 43 11.37 14.96 11.07
C CYS A 43 12.52 13.96 11.18
N LEU A 44 13.41 13.89 10.18
CA LEU A 44 14.56 12.98 10.15
C LEU A 44 15.82 13.69 10.68
N SER A 45 16.70 12.93 11.34
CA SER A 45 18.03 13.45 11.67
C SER A 45 18.92 13.51 10.42
N LYS A 46 19.97 14.35 10.46
CA LYS A 46 20.86 14.57 9.30
C LYS A 46 21.52 13.26 8.79
N ASP A 47 21.83 12.33 9.69
CA ASP A 47 22.39 11.01 9.37
C ASP A 47 21.37 10.05 8.73
N GLU A 48 20.06 10.28 8.93
CA GLU A 48 19.00 9.46 8.35
C GLU A 48 18.59 9.89 6.94
N LEU A 49 18.85 11.14 6.55
CA LEU A 49 18.32 11.74 5.32
C LEU A 49 18.59 10.88 4.08
N LEU A 50 19.84 10.50 3.84
CA LEU A 50 20.21 9.72 2.65
C LEU A 50 19.59 8.32 2.66
N GLY A 51 19.39 7.71 3.83
CA GLY A 51 18.82 6.37 3.96
C GLY A 51 17.29 6.32 3.89
N ARG A 52 16.62 7.42 4.26
CA ARG A 52 15.18 7.38 4.57
C ARG A 52 14.29 8.22 3.67
N LEU A 53 14.77 9.35 3.15
CA LEU A 53 13.97 10.26 2.34
C LEU A 53 13.32 9.55 1.15
N SER A 54 12.05 9.86 0.91
CA SER A 54 11.22 9.22 -0.11
C SER A 54 11.01 10.12 -1.33
N TYR A 55 11.02 11.45 -1.16
CA TYR A 55 10.75 12.41 -2.22
C TYR A 55 11.99 13.08 -2.84
N PHE A 56 13.19 12.71 -2.40
CA PHE A 56 14.44 13.38 -2.75
C PHE A 56 15.31 12.51 -3.63
N LYS A 57 15.87 13.10 -4.69
CA LYS A 57 16.91 12.49 -5.52
C LYS A 57 18.26 12.57 -4.81
N SER A 58 18.60 13.72 -4.26
CA SER A 58 19.89 13.94 -3.58
C SER A 58 19.80 14.98 -2.44
N VAL A 59 20.77 14.89 -1.53
CA VAL A 59 21.04 15.86 -0.46
C VAL A 59 22.54 16.15 -0.44
N ASN A 60 22.93 17.42 -0.50
CA ASN A 60 24.31 17.90 -0.60
C ASN A 60 25.11 17.16 -1.68
N GLY A 61 24.50 16.99 -2.88
CA GLY A 61 25.09 16.28 -4.01
C GLY A 61 25.10 14.74 -3.90
N ASN A 62 24.72 14.15 -2.77
CA ASN A 62 24.72 12.70 -2.56
C ASN A 62 23.34 12.10 -2.85
N SER A 63 23.29 11.03 -3.64
CA SER A 63 22.03 10.37 -4.00
C SER A 63 21.38 9.67 -2.81
N THR A 64 20.05 9.77 -2.69
CA THR A 64 19.31 9.04 -1.66
C THR A 64 19.18 7.56 -1.99
N LYS A 65 19.00 6.73 -0.96
CA LYS A 65 18.73 5.28 -1.06
C LYS A 65 17.53 5.00 -1.97
N HIS A 66 16.43 5.75 -1.81
CA HIS A 66 15.21 5.61 -2.63
C HIS A 66 15.48 5.84 -4.11
N PHE A 67 16.22 6.91 -4.45
CA PHE A 67 16.61 7.17 -5.83
C PHE A 67 17.51 6.07 -6.39
N LEU A 68 18.53 5.66 -5.64
CA LEU A 68 19.48 4.62 -6.08
C LEU A 68 18.78 3.30 -6.37
N MET A 69 17.88 2.86 -5.47
CA MET A 69 17.12 1.61 -5.60
C MET A 69 16.20 1.60 -6.83
N TYR A 70 15.57 2.73 -7.15
CA TYR A 70 14.46 2.78 -8.13
C TYR A 70 14.76 3.61 -9.39
N SER A 71 16.00 4.04 -9.57
CA SER A 71 16.49 4.73 -10.78
C SER A 71 16.45 3.88 -12.05
N HIS A 72 16.45 2.55 -11.89
CA HIS A 72 16.41 1.58 -12.99
C HIS A 72 15.07 0.83 -12.96
N PRO A 73 14.02 1.33 -13.64
CA PRO A 73 12.69 0.75 -13.54
C PRO A 73 12.67 -0.67 -14.11
N THR A 74 11.89 -1.54 -13.47
CA THR A 74 11.71 -2.92 -13.91
C THR A 74 11.11 -2.95 -15.31
N LYS A 75 11.87 -3.41 -16.31
CA LYS A 75 11.42 -3.41 -17.71
C LYS A 75 10.19 -4.29 -17.92
N ALA A 76 10.02 -5.31 -17.07
CA ALA A 76 8.85 -6.19 -17.08
C ALA A 76 7.51 -5.45 -16.83
N LEU A 77 7.52 -4.28 -16.20
CA LEU A 77 6.31 -3.49 -15.94
C LEU A 77 5.84 -2.71 -17.18
N THR A 78 6.75 -2.35 -18.08
CA THR A 78 6.49 -1.53 -19.27
C THR A 78 6.52 -2.31 -20.59
N ASN A 79 7.30 -3.41 -20.65
CA ASN A 79 7.43 -4.23 -21.86
C ASN A 79 6.08 -4.82 -22.31
N ASN A 80 5.82 -4.77 -23.62
CA ASN A 80 4.61 -5.29 -24.26
C ASN A 80 3.28 -4.72 -23.71
N ARG A 81 3.33 -3.55 -23.06
CA ARG A 81 2.14 -2.81 -22.59
C ARG A 81 1.72 -1.72 -23.58
N SER A 82 0.48 -1.27 -23.43
CA SER A 82 -0.05 -0.11 -24.16
C SER A 82 0.74 1.15 -23.81
N SER A 83 0.77 2.13 -24.72
CA SER A 83 1.48 3.40 -24.49
C SER A 83 1.01 4.10 -23.22
N SER A 84 -0.29 4.11 -22.92
CA SER A 84 -0.83 4.72 -21.71
C SER A 84 -0.34 4.03 -20.43
N THR A 85 -0.23 2.69 -20.43
CA THR A 85 0.32 1.94 -19.30
C THR A 85 1.82 2.21 -19.12
N LYS A 86 2.59 2.32 -20.21
CA LYS A 86 4.01 2.67 -20.15
C LYS A 86 4.20 4.04 -19.50
N THR A 87 3.50 5.05 -20.02
CA THR A 87 3.54 6.41 -19.47
C THR A 87 3.11 6.46 -18.00
N TYR A 88 2.14 5.66 -17.57
CA TYR A 88 1.74 5.58 -16.16
C TYR A 88 2.90 5.12 -15.26
N PHE A 89 3.62 4.05 -15.64
CA PHE A 89 4.74 3.54 -14.86
C PHE A 89 6.01 4.40 -14.99
N GLU A 90 6.23 5.03 -16.15
CA GLU A 90 7.33 5.97 -16.36
C GLU A 90 7.15 7.23 -15.50
N ASN A 91 5.96 7.84 -15.51
CA ASN A 91 5.64 8.97 -14.63
C ASN A 91 5.61 8.58 -13.15
N GLY A 92 5.30 7.31 -12.88
CA GLY A 92 5.19 6.74 -11.54
C GLY A 92 6.46 6.07 -11.01
N GLN A 93 7.59 6.19 -11.71
CA GLN A 93 8.78 5.36 -11.47
C GLN A 93 9.21 5.29 -9.99
N PHE A 94 9.19 6.42 -9.29
CA PHE A 94 9.59 6.50 -7.88
C PHE A 94 8.41 6.45 -6.90
N SER A 95 7.17 6.48 -7.41
CA SER A 95 5.97 6.60 -6.59
C SER A 95 5.12 5.33 -6.53
N THR A 96 5.21 4.46 -7.54
CA THR A 96 4.39 3.26 -7.68
C THR A 96 5.12 2.15 -8.42
N GLY A 97 4.67 0.91 -8.23
CA GLY A 97 5.12 -0.24 -9.01
C GLY A 97 6.53 -0.77 -8.72
N TYR A 98 7.37 -0.05 -7.97
CA TYR A 98 8.68 -0.55 -7.54
C TYR A 98 8.58 -1.71 -6.54
N ALA A 99 9.70 -2.40 -6.31
CA ALA A 99 9.77 -3.61 -5.48
C ALA A 99 8.68 -4.62 -5.85
N THR A 100 7.99 -5.20 -4.86
CA THR A 100 6.90 -6.17 -5.08
C THR A 100 5.51 -5.53 -5.20
N HIS A 101 5.42 -4.20 -5.15
CA HIS A 101 4.14 -3.46 -5.28
C HIS A 101 3.52 -3.59 -6.66
N GLY A 102 4.34 -3.89 -7.68
CA GLY A 102 3.95 -4.03 -9.08
C GLY A 102 3.39 -5.41 -9.47
N LEU A 103 3.48 -6.43 -8.60
CA LEU A 103 3.05 -7.80 -8.93
C LEU A 103 1.56 -7.83 -9.29
N PHE A 104 0.67 -7.48 -8.34
CA PHE A 104 -0.78 -7.51 -8.58
C PHE A 104 -1.38 -6.10 -8.78
N PRO A 105 -2.20 -5.87 -9.83
CA PRO A 105 -2.87 -4.60 -10.06
C PRO A 105 -4.13 -4.47 -9.18
N TYR A 106 -3.94 -4.14 -7.90
CA TYR A 106 -5.04 -3.91 -6.96
C TYR A 106 -5.62 -2.49 -7.07
N HIS A 107 -6.95 -2.38 -7.12
CA HIS A 107 -7.66 -1.10 -7.19
C HIS A 107 -7.77 -0.45 -5.80
N GLY A 108 -7.48 0.85 -5.71
CA GLY A 108 -7.56 1.58 -4.44
C GLY A 108 -6.40 1.31 -3.48
N LYS A 109 -5.24 0.86 -3.97
CA LYS A 109 -4.00 0.75 -3.17
C LYS A 109 -3.32 2.10 -2.95
N PHE A 110 -2.52 2.19 -1.91
CA PHE A 110 -1.60 3.31 -1.70
C PHE A 110 -0.53 3.42 -2.78
N HIS A 111 -0.02 4.64 -2.95
CA HIS A 111 1.30 4.85 -3.54
C HIS A 111 2.37 4.50 -2.49
N PRO A 112 3.27 3.53 -2.75
CA PRO A 112 4.35 3.16 -1.84
C PRO A 112 5.16 4.34 -1.30
N GLN A 113 5.57 5.27 -2.16
CA GLN A 113 6.37 6.44 -1.77
C GLN A 113 5.67 7.32 -0.73
N LEU A 114 4.34 7.49 -0.87
CA LEU A 114 3.53 8.20 0.12
C LEU A 114 3.65 7.51 1.49
N ILE A 115 3.50 6.19 1.55
CA ILE A 115 3.58 5.46 2.82
C ILE A 115 4.96 5.53 3.45
N LYS A 116 6.03 5.42 2.64
CA LYS A 116 7.40 5.63 3.11
C LYS A 116 7.57 6.98 3.82
N SER A 117 7.06 8.05 3.21
CA SER A 117 7.06 9.39 3.82
C SER A 117 6.27 9.44 5.12
N LEU A 118 5.06 8.86 5.15
CA LEU A 118 4.23 8.85 6.35
C LEU A 118 4.93 8.12 7.51
N ILE A 119 5.59 6.99 7.24
CA ILE A 119 6.41 6.25 8.22
C ILE A 119 7.55 7.14 8.76
N ASN A 120 8.23 7.90 7.89
CA ASN A 120 9.27 8.86 8.30
C ASN A 120 8.70 9.98 9.18
N VAL A 121 7.59 10.60 8.76
CA VAL A 121 6.93 11.71 9.46
C VAL A 121 6.48 11.33 10.87
N ILE A 122 5.95 10.12 11.05
CA ILE A 122 5.53 9.64 12.38
C ILE A 122 6.68 9.07 13.22
N GLY A 123 7.90 9.09 12.69
CA GLY A 123 9.13 8.78 13.43
C GLY A 123 9.41 7.30 13.64
N LEU A 124 8.75 6.39 12.91
CA LEU A 124 8.96 4.94 13.09
C LEU A 124 10.36 4.50 12.65
N LYS A 125 11.04 3.67 13.44
CA LYS A 125 12.40 3.17 13.20
C LYS A 125 12.43 1.65 13.04
N GLY A 126 13.50 1.14 12.43
CA GLY A 126 13.72 -0.30 12.29
C GLY A 126 13.61 -1.04 13.63
N GLY A 127 12.99 -2.21 13.62
CA GLY A 127 12.66 -2.99 14.82
C GLY A 127 11.33 -2.61 15.50
N GLU A 128 10.81 -1.39 15.31
CA GLU A 128 9.49 -1.00 15.80
C GLU A 128 8.36 -1.68 15.00
N SER A 129 7.11 -1.47 15.44
CA SER A 129 5.93 -2.12 14.88
C SER A 129 4.88 -1.15 14.33
N ILE A 130 4.32 -1.48 13.16
CA ILE A 130 3.21 -0.76 12.53
C ILE A 130 2.00 -1.66 12.31
N LEU A 131 0.79 -1.15 12.57
CA LEU A 131 -0.46 -1.82 12.26
C LEU A 131 -1.12 -1.19 11.02
N ASP A 132 -1.53 -2.04 10.07
CA ASP A 132 -2.52 -1.70 9.05
C ASP A 132 -3.77 -2.57 9.26
N PRO A 133 -4.84 -2.04 9.88
CA PRO A 133 -6.05 -2.78 10.21
C PRO A 133 -6.95 -3.09 8.98
N MET A 134 -6.67 -2.50 7.82
CA MET A 134 -7.42 -2.67 6.56
C MET A 134 -6.45 -2.68 5.38
N CYS A 135 -5.53 -3.66 5.38
CA CYS A 135 -4.30 -3.58 4.60
C CYS A 135 -4.47 -3.72 3.09
N GLY A 136 -5.59 -4.27 2.61
CA GLY A 136 -5.85 -4.53 1.21
C GLY A 136 -4.69 -5.31 0.57
N SER A 137 -3.98 -4.66 -0.35
CA SER A 137 -2.84 -5.28 -1.05
C SER A 137 -1.49 -5.20 -0.34
N GLY A 138 -1.47 -4.73 0.92
CA GLY A 138 -0.32 -4.78 1.82
C GLY A 138 0.70 -3.66 1.65
N THR A 139 0.38 -2.56 0.97
CA THR A 139 1.39 -1.53 0.62
C THR A 139 2.12 -0.98 1.83
N ALA A 140 1.41 -0.66 2.92
CA ALA A 140 2.06 -0.17 4.13
C ALA A 140 2.98 -1.21 4.78
N ASN A 141 2.57 -2.48 4.77
CA ASN A 141 3.34 -3.58 5.32
C ASN A 141 4.62 -3.87 4.51
N ILE A 142 4.55 -3.79 3.18
CA ILE A 142 5.73 -3.96 2.32
C ILE A 142 6.72 -2.81 2.48
N GLU A 143 6.25 -1.55 2.55
CA GLU A 143 7.14 -0.42 2.83
C GLU A 143 7.77 -0.50 4.22
N ALA A 144 7.00 -0.90 5.24
CA ALA A 144 7.53 -1.15 6.57
C ALA A 144 8.63 -2.20 6.54
N ALA A 145 8.41 -3.34 5.87
CA ALA A 145 9.40 -4.40 5.74
C ALA A 145 10.70 -3.91 5.06
N LEU A 146 10.59 -3.15 3.96
CA LEU A 146 11.73 -2.54 3.26
C LEU A 146 12.51 -1.53 4.12
N MET A 147 11.90 -1.02 5.18
CA MET A 147 12.49 -0.08 6.15
C MET A 147 12.93 -0.77 7.46
N GLY A 148 12.92 -2.11 7.53
CA GLY A 148 13.28 -2.86 8.73
C GLY A 148 12.22 -2.81 9.84
N ILE A 149 11.01 -2.33 9.55
CA ILE A 149 9.91 -2.15 10.51
C ILE A 149 9.00 -3.37 10.47
N ASN A 150 8.71 -3.93 11.65
CA ASN A 150 7.77 -5.03 11.78
C ASN A 150 6.35 -4.54 11.55
N SER A 151 5.49 -5.35 10.96
CA SER A 151 4.11 -4.95 10.71
C SER A 151 3.09 -6.05 10.94
N TYR A 152 1.91 -5.63 11.37
CA TYR A 152 0.71 -6.44 11.48
C TYR A 152 -0.27 -5.98 10.40
N ALA A 153 -0.73 -6.94 9.60
CA ALA A 153 -1.66 -6.68 8.49
C ALA A 153 -2.97 -7.39 8.77
N ILE A 154 -4.08 -6.65 8.69
CA ILE A 154 -5.43 -7.20 8.85
C ILE A 154 -6.24 -6.82 7.62
N ASP A 155 -6.92 -7.80 7.02
CA ASP A 155 -7.92 -7.56 6.01
C ASP A 155 -9.01 -8.62 6.12
N LEU A 156 -10.26 -8.26 5.85
CA LEU A 156 -11.36 -9.23 5.85
C LEU A 156 -11.27 -10.18 4.65
N SER A 157 -10.75 -9.70 3.50
CA SER A 157 -10.65 -10.49 2.29
C SER A 157 -9.48 -11.48 2.40
N PRO A 158 -9.75 -12.81 2.38
CA PRO A 158 -8.68 -13.81 2.41
C PRO A 158 -7.79 -13.74 1.17
N PHE A 159 -8.29 -13.19 0.05
CA PHE A 159 -7.46 -12.93 -1.12
C PHE A 159 -6.47 -11.78 -0.88
N CYS A 160 -6.89 -10.71 -0.20
CA CYS A 160 -6.00 -9.62 0.21
C CYS A 160 -4.93 -10.09 1.20
N GLN A 161 -5.31 -10.94 2.16
CA GLN A 161 -4.38 -11.62 3.08
C GLN A 161 -3.33 -12.44 2.31
N PHE A 162 -3.77 -13.29 1.38
CA PHE A 162 -2.89 -14.10 0.52
C PHE A 162 -1.94 -13.22 -0.31
N MET A 163 -2.48 -12.21 -1.00
CA MET A 163 -1.69 -11.28 -1.82
C MET A 163 -0.62 -10.54 -1.00
N THR A 164 -0.95 -10.09 0.21
CA THR A 164 0.00 -9.43 1.11
C THR A 164 1.16 -10.37 1.49
N LYS A 165 0.86 -11.62 1.85
CA LYS A 165 1.89 -12.64 2.14
C LYS A 165 2.79 -12.91 0.94
N VAL A 166 2.21 -13.08 -0.25
CA VAL A 166 2.96 -13.37 -1.47
C VAL A 166 3.90 -12.21 -1.80
N LYS A 167 3.41 -10.97 -1.77
CA LYS A 167 4.23 -9.78 -2.05
C LYS A 167 5.37 -9.60 -1.05
N TYR A 168 5.13 -9.89 0.23
CA TYR A 168 6.17 -9.85 1.25
C TYR A 168 7.22 -10.93 1.01
N ASN A 169 6.80 -12.19 0.87
CA ASN A 169 7.71 -13.30 0.61
C ASN A 169 8.55 -13.09 -0.65
N SER A 170 7.96 -12.45 -1.67
CA SER A 170 8.64 -12.12 -2.93
C SER A 170 9.79 -11.13 -2.79
N LEU A 171 9.92 -10.42 -1.66
CA LEU A 171 11.09 -9.56 -1.40
C LEU A 171 12.38 -10.38 -1.20
N PHE A 172 12.26 -11.66 -0.84
CA PHE A 172 13.37 -12.53 -0.45
C PHE A 172 13.21 -13.98 -0.93
N ILE A 173 12.57 -14.19 -2.09
CA ILE A 173 12.57 -15.49 -2.77
C ILE A 173 13.99 -15.80 -3.28
N ASN A 174 14.44 -17.05 -3.14
CA ASN A 174 15.68 -17.47 -3.79
C ASN A 174 15.56 -17.39 -5.33
N ILE A 175 16.38 -16.54 -5.97
CA ILE A 175 16.41 -16.34 -7.42
C ILE A 175 16.54 -17.65 -8.20
N GLU A 176 17.38 -18.58 -7.73
CA GLU A 176 17.61 -19.86 -8.43
C GLU A 176 16.38 -20.77 -8.41
N SER A 177 15.52 -20.64 -7.40
CA SER A 177 14.25 -21.37 -7.34
C SER A 177 13.18 -20.74 -8.25
N LEU A 178 13.34 -19.46 -8.58
CA LEU A 178 12.40 -18.68 -9.38
C LEU A 178 12.76 -18.65 -10.87
N LYS A 179 14.03 -18.77 -11.21
CA LYS A 179 14.52 -18.66 -12.59
C LYS A 179 13.96 -19.77 -13.48
N GLY A 180 13.38 -19.38 -14.61
CA GLY A 180 12.81 -20.30 -15.59
C GLY A 180 11.43 -20.87 -15.23
N ILE A 181 10.76 -20.35 -14.18
CA ILE A 181 9.40 -20.82 -13.86
C ILE A 181 8.40 -20.49 -14.98
N SER A 182 8.61 -19.38 -15.68
CA SER A 182 7.75 -18.97 -16.80
C SER A 182 7.85 -19.90 -18.02
N ASP A 183 8.96 -20.60 -18.18
CA ASP A 183 9.13 -21.63 -19.22
C ASP A 183 8.21 -22.84 -18.97
N LYS A 184 7.85 -23.09 -17.70
CA LYS A 184 6.91 -24.14 -17.27
C LYS A 184 5.46 -23.66 -17.18
N SER A 185 5.15 -22.50 -17.77
CA SER A 185 3.82 -21.89 -17.67
C SER A 185 2.66 -22.78 -18.14
N GLU A 186 2.88 -23.66 -19.12
CA GLU A 186 1.84 -24.59 -19.59
C GLU A 186 1.51 -25.67 -18.55
N GLU A 187 2.54 -26.35 -18.02
CA GLU A 187 2.39 -27.37 -16.97
C GLU A 187 1.76 -26.78 -15.70
N LEU A 188 2.22 -25.59 -15.30
CA LEU A 188 1.71 -24.88 -14.12
C LEU A 188 0.26 -24.44 -14.33
N PHE A 189 -0.11 -23.98 -15.53
CA PHE A 189 -1.49 -23.63 -15.84
C PHE A 189 -2.41 -24.83 -15.71
N ASP A 190 -2.02 -25.96 -16.31
CA ASP A 190 -2.80 -27.19 -16.30
C ASP A 190 -2.93 -27.71 -14.86
N PHE A 191 -1.86 -27.62 -14.06
CA PHE A 191 -1.87 -27.92 -12.63
C PHE A 191 -2.91 -27.09 -11.85
N PHE A 192 -2.93 -25.76 -12.02
CA PHE A 192 -3.91 -24.90 -11.33
C PHE A 192 -5.32 -25.01 -11.91
N SER A 193 -5.48 -25.59 -13.10
CA SER A 193 -6.78 -25.77 -13.74
C SER A 193 -7.51 -27.04 -13.25
N ILE A 194 -6.79 -28.08 -12.82
CA ILE A 194 -7.38 -29.35 -12.36
C ILE A 194 -7.95 -29.23 -10.92
N ASP A 195 -9.09 -29.86 -10.68
CA ASP A 195 -10.01 -29.86 -9.52
C ASP A 195 -9.51 -29.30 -8.15
N LYS A 196 -10.37 -28.51 -7.50
CA LYS A 196 -10.15 -27.75 -6.25
C LYS A 196 -9.58 -28.60 -5.10
N HIS A 197 -9.97 -29.87 -5.02
CA HIS A 197 -9.62 -30.75 -3.90
C HIS A 197 -8.14 -31.18 -3.86
N LYS A 198 -7.42 -31.19 -4.99
CA LYS A 198 -5.97 -31.52 -5.00
C LYS A 198 -5.08 -30.34 -4.62
N ARG A 199 -5.59 -29.11 -4.66
CA ARG A 199 -4.82 -27.86 -4.47
C ARG A 199 -4.53 -27.55 -3.00
N GLN A 200 -5.41 -27.95 -2.08
CA GLN A 200 -5.21 -27.81 -0.63
C GLN A 200 -4.22 -28.84 -0.04
N LEU A 201 -3.90 -29.92 -0.78
CA LEU A 201 -3.18 -31.09 -0.26
C LEU A 201 -1.66 -31.09 -0.51
N GLN A 202 -1.10 -30.07 -1.16
CA GLN A 202 0.35 -29.94 -1.32
C GLN A 202 0.86 -28.66 -0.67
N LYS A 203 0.66 -28.52 0.66
CA LYS A 203 1.60 -27.73 1.45
C LYS A 203 2.94 -28.44 1.34
N THR A 204 3.79 -27.93 0.46
CA THR A 204 5.16 -28.44 0.35
C THR A 204 5.85 -28.14 1.68
N VAL A 205 6.49 -29.13 2.29
CA VAL A 205 7.28 -28.95 3.54
C VAL A 205 8.44 -27.96 3.33
N ASP A 206 8.84 -27.78 2.09
CA ASP A 206 9.88 -26.85 1.65
C ASP A 206 9.34 -25.42 1.54
N VAL A 207 9.87 -24.54 2.39
CA VAL A 207 9.48 -23.12 2.49
C VAL A 207 9.74 -22.36 1.19
N GLU A 208 10.88 -22.59 0.51
CA GLU A 208 11.18 -21.88 -0.74
C GLU A 208 10.23 -22.31 -1.86
N LYS A 209 9.96 -23.62 -1.97
CA LYS A 209 8.95 -24.11 -2.93
C LYS A 209 7.57 -23.54 -2.66
N SER A 210 7.19 -23.35 -1.39
CA SER A 210 5.93 -22.71 -1.02
C SER A 210 5.88 -21.26 -1.51
N LYS A 211 6.97 -20.48 -1.37
CA LYS A 211 7.00 -19.08 -1.87
C LYS A 211 6.84 -19.02 -3.38
N VAL A 212 7.55 -19.88 -4.12
CA VAL A 212 7.45 -19.94 -5.59
C VAL A 212 6.06 -20.37 -6.03
N TYR A 213 5.47 -21.37 -5.35
CA TYR A 213 4.09 -21.79 -5.55
C TYR A 213 3.10 -20.63 -5.37
N ASP A 214 3.19 -19.92 -4.25
CA ASP A 214 2.29 -18.81 -3.91
C ASP A 214 2.42 -17.66 -4.92
N LEU A 215 3.65 -17.31 -5.34
CA LEU A 215 3.88 -16.32 -6.39
C LEU A 215 3.24 -16.74 -7.72
N THR A 216 3.38 -18.02 -8.08
CA THR A 216 2.81 -18.57 -9.32
C THR A 216 1.28 -18.60 -9.25
N LEU A 217 0.70 -18.96 -8.11
CA LEU A 217 -0.74 -18.93 -7.89
C LEU A 217 -1.28 -17.49 -7.97
N LEU A 218 -0.58 -16.50 -7.40
CA LEU A 218 -0.98 -15.10 -7.54
C LEU A 218 -0.94 -14.65 -9.01
N ALA A 219 0.07 -15.06 -9.78
CA ALA A 219 0.14 -14.78 -11.21
C ALA A 219 -1.03 -15.43 -11.99
N PHE A 220 -1.45 -16.64 -11.59
CA PHE A 220 -2.60 -17.34 -12.16
C PHE A 220 -3.92 -16.62 -11.86
N LEU A 221 -4.07 -16.12 -10.63
CA LEU A 221 -5.24 -15.35 -10.20
C LEU A 221 -5.32 -13.97 -10.86
N ASP A 222 -4.18 -13.31 -11.08
CA ASP A 222 -4.08 -12.06 -11.84
C ASP A 222 -4.51 -12.29 -13.30
N SER A 223 -3.96 -13.31 -13.96
CA SER A 223 -4.34 -13.63 -15.33
C SER A 223 -5.80 -14.08 -15.46
N LEU A 224 -6.38 -14.72 -14.43
CA LEU A 224 -7.80 -15.09 -14.38
C LEU A 224 -8.67 -13.83 -14.45
N GLY A 225 -8.48 -12.90 -13.53
CA GLY A 225 -9.23 -11.64 -13.52
C GLY A 225 -8.97 -10.81 -14.78
N TYR A 226 -7.74 -10.82 -15.28
CA TYR A 226 -7.41 -10.12 -16.52
C TYR A 226 -8.16 -10.70 -17.72
N SER A 227 -8.29 -12.02 -17.82
CA SER A 227 -9.01 -12.70 -18.90
C SER A 227 -10.49 -12.32 -18.98
N LYS A 228 -11.12 -11.95 -17.85
CA LYS A 228 -12.51 -11.47 -17.84
C LYS A 228 -12.69 -10.06 -18.38
N ARG A 229 -11.60 -9.29 -18.45
CA ARG A 229 -11.61 -7.88 -18.88
C ARG A 229 -11.15 -7.67 -20.32
N VAL A 230 -10.62 -8.71 -20.97
CA VAL A 230 -10.10 -8.62 -22.34
C VAL A 230 -10.70 -9.70 -23.23
N ILE A 231 -10.89 -9.35 -24.51
CA ILE A 231 -11.50 -10.24 -25.51
C ILE A 231 -10.44 -10.98 -26.33
N LYS A 232 -9.23 -10.42 -26.44
CA LYS A 232 -8.22 -10.84 -27.41
C LYS A 232 -7.29 -11.96 -26.96
N SER A 233 -7.34 -12.38 -25.69
CA SER A 233 -6.45 -13.41 -25.16
C SER A 233 -7.15 -14.21 -24.09
N ASP A 234 -6.96 -15.53 -24.11
CA ASP A 234 -7.50 -16.42 -23.09
C ASP A 234 -6.64 -16.43 -21.81
N HIS A 235 -7.13 -17.12 -20.78
CA HIS A 235 -6.47 -17.22 -19.48
C HIS A 235 -5.08 -17.87 -19.56
N LYS A 236 -4.89 -18.91 -20.38
CA LYS A 236 -3.60 -19.62 -20.52
C LYS A 236 -2.55 -18.72 -21.17
N GLN A 237 -2.92 -18.03 -22.26
CA GLN A 237 -2.07 -17.04 -22.93
C GLN A 237 -1.69 -15.88 -22.01
N LEU A 238 -2.63 -15.38 -21.21
CA LEU A 238 -2.37 -14.31 -20.25
C LEU A 238 -1.51 -14.78 -19.09
N PHE A 239 -1.71 -16.01 -18.59
CA PHE A 239 -0.91 -16.56 -17.51
C PHE A 239 0.58 -16.61 -17.86
N LYS A 240 0.94 -17.09 -19.05
CA LYS A 240 2.34 -17.08 -19.52
C LYS A 240 2.96 -15.68 -19.47
N LYS A 241 2.24 -14.66 -19.94
CA LYS A 241 2.71 -13.27 -19.93
C LYS A 241 2.84 -12.71 -18.51
N VAL A 242 1.85 -12.97 -17.67
CA VAL A 242 1.81 -12.47 -16.28
C VAL A 242 2.88 -13.15 -15.44
N LEU A 243 3.06 -14.46 -15.56
CA LEU A 243 4.07 -15.23 -14.85
C LEU A 243 5.48 -14.76 -15.20
N LYS A 244 5.76 -14.57 -16.50
CA LYS A 244 7.05 -14.01 -16.94
C LYS A 244 7.31 -12.63 -16.34
N ARG A 245 6.30 -11.76 -16.32
CA ARG A 245 6.41 -10.44 -15.65
C ARG A 245 6.73 -10.58 -14.16
N TYR A 246 6.08 -11.50 -13.45
CA TYR A 246 6.30 -11.70 -12.01
C TYR A 246 7.72 -12.19 -11.75
N GLU A 247 8.17 -13.21 -12.48
CA GLU A 247 9.54 -13.73 -12.44
C GLU A 247 10.55 -12.60 -12.66
N ASP A 248 10.44 -11.86 -13.76
CA ASP A 248 11.36 -10.78 -14.09
C ASP A 248 11.33 -9.66 -13.03
N THR A 249 10.15 -9.30 -12.52
CA THR A 249 10.01 -8.24 -11.51
C THR A 249 10.74 -8.60 -10.21
N VAL A 250 10.57 -9.83 -9.73
CA VAL A 250 11.21 -10.27 -8.48
C VAL A 250 12.71 -10.45 -8.68
N ILE A 251 13.15 -11.07 -9.78
CA ILE A 251 14.58 -11.26 -10.06
C ILE A 251 15.29 -9.92 -10.22
N GLU A 252 14.74 -8.99 -11.01
CA GLU A 252 15.32 -7.65 -11.20
C GLU A 252 15.37 -6.88 -9.87
N PHE A 253 14.31 -6.94 -9.06
CA PHE A 253 14.30 -6.31 -7.75
C PHE A 253 15.42 -6.85 -6.85
N ILE A 254 15.49 -8.16 -6.62
CA ILE A 254 16.46 -8.76 -5.69
C ILE A 254 17.90 -8.54 -6.19
N SER A 255 18.15 -8.71 -7.50
CA SER A 255 19.48 -8.55 -8.10
C SER A 255 19.99 -7.11 -7.98
N ASN A 256 19.12 -6.12 -8.17
CA ASN A 256 19.53 -4.71 -8.18
C ASN A 256 19.55 -4.07 -6.78
N ASN A 257 18.73 -4.57 -5.86
CA ASN A 257 18.43 -3.88 -4.59
C ASN A 257 19.00 -4.54 -3.34
N SER A 258 19.41 -5.81 -3.40
CA SER A 258 19.96 -6.53 -2.23
C SER A 258 21.09 -5.78 -1.52
N LYS A 259 21.97 -5.11 -2.25
CA LYS A 259 23.07 -4.29 -1.68
C LYS A 259 22.63 -3.03 -0.91
N TYR A 260 21.39 -2.57 -1.14
CA TYR A 260 20.82 -1.43 -0.43
C TYR A 260 19.93 -1.87 0.73
N LEU A 261 19.51 -3.14 0.79
CA LEU A 261 18.64 -3.62 1.84
C LEU A 261 19.47 -4.09 3.02
N ASP A 262 19.09 -3.61 4.20
CA ASP A 262 19.60 -4.13 5.48
C ASP A 262 18.76 -5.35 5.87
N GLU A 263 18.41 -5.49 7.15
CA GLU A 263 17.44 -6.49 7.59
C GLU A 263 16.01 -6.06 7.25
N LEU A 264 15.24 -6.98 6.64
CA LEU A 264 13.83 -6.76 6.37
C LEU A 264 12.99 -6.88 7.65
N GLY A 265 12.04 -5.98 7.82
CA GLY A 265 11.02 -6.10 8.86
C GLY A 265 10.10 -7.30 8.63
N THR A 266 9.52 -7.83 9.69
CA THR A 266 8.56 -8.95 9.59
C THR A 266 7.18 -8.46 9.17
N VAL A 267 6.45 -9.22 8.35
CA VAL A 267 5.03 -8.96 8.05
C VAL A 267 4.19 -10.11 8.58
N LYS A 268 3.34 -9.83 9.57
CA LYS A 268 2.41 -10.80 10.16
C LYS A 268 0.99 -10.49 9.72
N VAL A 269 0.44 -11.32 8.84
CA VAL A 269 -0.98 -11.25 8.46
C VAL A 269 -1.82 -11.99 9.50
N LEU A 270 -2.74 -11.29 10.16
CA LEU A 270 -3.57 -11.83 11.23
C LEU A 270 -4.89 -12.36 10.64
N GLU A 271 -4.91 -13.64 10.26
CA GLU A 271 -6.04 -14.27 9.55
C GLU A 271 -7.35 -14.33 10.38
N ASN A 272 -7.23 -14.34 11.72
CA ASN A 272 -8.34 -14.47 12.66
C ASN A 272 -8.63 -13.16 13.43
N ALA A 273 -8.36 -12.02 12.80
CA ALA A 273 -8.59 -10.68 13.35
C ALA A 273 -9.43 -9.84 12.39
N THR A 274 -10.08 -8.81 12.92
CA THR A 274 -10.79 -7.80 12.14
C THR A 274 -10.30 -6.41 12.54
N ALA A 275 -10.56 -5.40 11.70
CA ALA A 275 -10.19 -4.02 12.00
C ALA A 275 -10.81 -3.50 13.31
N THR A 276 -11.93 -4.09 13.76
CA THR A 276 -12.67 -3.70 14.97
C THR A 276 -12.32 -4.56 16.19
N LYS A 277 -11.62 -5.68 16.00
CA LYS A 277 -11.19 -6.57 17.08
C LYS A 277 -9.98 -7.38 16.64
N THR A 278 -8.83 -7.03 17.22
CA THR A 278 -7.54 -7.67 16.99
C THR A 278 -7.20 -8.61 18.15
N GLN A 279 -6.15 -9.42 17.96
CA GLN A 279 -5.56 -10.26 19.00
C GLN A 279 -4.32 -9.62 19.62
N LEU A 280 -4.08 -8.34 19.34
CA LEU A 280 -2.91 -7.61 19.81
C LEU A 280 -3.18 -7.08 21.22
N GLU A 281 -2.13 -7.06 22.04
CA GLU A 281 -2.17 -6.53 23.40
C GLU A 281 -2.37 -5.01 23.41
N ASP A 282 -2.90 -4.50 24.51
CA ASP A 282 -3.00 -3.06 24.76
C ASP A 282 -1.61 -2.40 24.69
N ASN A 283 -1.53 -1.20 24.11
CA ASN A 283 -0.28 -0.42 24.04
C ASN A 283 0.93 -1.21 23.49
N SER A 284 0.72 -2.06 22.48
CA SER A 284 1.76 -2.93 21.92
C SER A 284 2.36 -2.43 20.60
N ILE A 285 1.70 -1.49 19.92
CA ILE A 285 2.05 -1.04 18.57
C ILE A 285 2.65 0.38 18.57
N ASP A 286 3.69 0.61 17.76
CA ASP A 286 4.43 1.89 17.70
C ASP A 286 3.86 2.89 16.68
N GLY A 287 3.01 2.45 15.76
CA GLY A 287 2.31 3.31 14.80
C GLY A 287 1.19 2.57 14.08
N ALA A 288 0.21 3.29 13.56
CA ALA A 288 -0.80 2.71 12.69
C ALA A 288 -0.97 3.55 11.42
N ILE A 289 -1.08 2.93 10.25
CA ILE A 289 -1.37 3.61 8.99
C ILE A 289 -2.41 2.80 8.23
N THR A 290 -3.48 3.45 7.76
CA THR A 290 -4.53 2.75 7.01
C THR A 290 -5.35 3.66 6.12
N SER A 291 -6.16 3.04 5.27
CA SER A 291 -7.22 3.70 4.50
C SER A 291 -8.44 2.79 4.48
N PRO A 292 -9.57 3.21 5.07
CA PRO A 292 -10.75 2.37 5.10
C PRO A 292 -11.35 2.14 3.71
N PRO A 293 -12.03 1.00 3.47
CA PRO A 293 -12.72 0.76 2.22
C PRO A 293 -13.91 1.71 2.04
N TYR A 294 -13.91 2.46 0.94
CA TYR A 294 -15.02 3.34 0.53
C TYR A 294 -15.97 2.60 -0.41
N SER A 295 -16.83 1.78 0.14
CA SER A 295 -17.84 0.99 -0.60
C SER A 295 -18.77 1.82 -1.51
N PHE A 296 -18.94 3.11 -1.23
CA PHE A 296 -19.71 4.04 -2.06
C PHE A 296 -18.96 4.48 -3.33
N ALA A 297 -17.64 4.27 -3.37
CA ALA A 297 -16.79 4.54 -4.52
C ALA A 297 -16.37 3.27 -5.26
N ILE A 298 -16.08 2.17 -4.54
CA ILE A 298 -15.53 0.93 -5.09
C ILE A 298 -16.16 -0.30 -4.40
N ASP A 299 -16.67 -1.26 -5.18
CA ASP A 299 -17.03 -2.59 -4.67
C ASP A 299 -15.80 -3.51 -4.75
N TYR A 300 -15.00 -3.52 -3.68
CA TYR A 300 -13.77 -4.32 -3.58
C TYR A 300 -14.04 -5.82 -3.74
N VAL A 301 -15.15 -6.30 -3.17
CA VAL A 301 -15.54 -7.71 -3.26
C VAL A 301 -15.86 -8.11 -4.70
N LYS A 302 -16.52 -7.22 -5.46
CA LYS A 302 -16.77 -7.45 -6.88
C LYS A 302 -15.51 -7.41 -7.72
N ASN A 303 -14.55 -6.55 -7.39
CA ASN A 303 -13.28 -6.47 -8.13
C ASN A 303 -12.44 -7.75 -8.02
N ASP A 304 -12.53 -8.43 -6.88
CA ASP A 304 -11.78 -9.66 -6.57
C ASP A 304 -12.65 -10.94 -6.70
N GLU A 305 -13.84 -10.84 -7.30
CA GLU A 305 -14.86 -11.89 -7.33
C GLU A 305 -14.35 -13.19 -7.98
N ASP A 306 -13.67 -13.09 -9.12
CA ASP A 306 -13.11 -14.27 -9.81
C ASP A 306 -12.06 -14.99 -8.94
N GLN A 307 -11.21 -14.23 -8.25
CA GLN A 307 -10.16 -14.78 -7.40
C GLN A 307 -10.75 -15.45 -6.16
N LEU A 308 -11.71 -14.79 -5.49
CA LEU A 308 -12.39 -15.34 -4.33
C LEU A 308 -13.17 -16.62 -4.68
N ASN A 309 -13.89 -16.63 -5.80
CA ASN A 309 -14.60 -17.80 -6.30
C ASN A 309 -13.66 -18.97 -6.62
N PHE A 310 -12.51 -18.66 -7.25
CA PHE A 310 -11.48 -19.66 -7.56
C PHE A 310 -10.93 -20.29 -6.28
N LEU A 311 -10.62 -19.47 -5.27
CA LEU A 311 -10.12 -19.92 -3.97
C LEU A 311 -11.20 -20.61 -3.10
N GLY A 312 -12.47 -20.58 -3.52
CA GLY A 312 -13.57 -21.28 -2.87
C GLY A 312 -14.22 -20.52 -1.71
N TYR A 313 -14.00 -19.21 -1.62
CA TYR A 313 -14.60 -18.39 -0.58
C TYR A 313 -16.02 -17.95 -0.92
N ASN A 314 -16.86 -17.79 0.11
CA ASN A 314 -18.22 -17.29 -0.05
C ASN A 314 -18.24 -15.76 -0.08
N ILE A 315 -18.39 -15.21 -1.28
CA ILE A 315 -18.39 -13.78 -1.57
C ILE A 315 -19.51 -13.03 -0.84
N ASN A 316 -20.68 -13.66 -0.67
CA ASN A 316 -21.81 -13.04 0.03
C ASN A 316 -21.52 -12.86 1.52
N ASN A 317 -20.80 -13.78 2.15
CA ASN A 317 -20.39 -13.64 3.55
C ASN A 317 -19.42 -12.46 3.69
N ILE A 318 -18.38 -12.42 2.84
CA ILE A 318 -17.39 -11.33 2.84
C ILE A 318 -18.07 -9.97 2.63
N ARG A 319 -19.01 -9.87 1.66
CA ARG A 319 -19.74 -8.62 1.38
C ARG A 319 -20.59 -8.15 2.57
N ARG A 320 -21.19 -9.07 3.33
CA ARG A 320 -22.02 -8.72 4.51
C ARG A 320 -21.20 -8.22 5.69
N GLU A 321 -19.94 -8.65 5.79
CA GLU A 321 -19.04 -8.30 6.90
C GLU A 321 -18.08 -7.15 6.54
N MET A 322 -17.88 -6.86 5.25
CA MET A 322 -16.95 -5.81 4.83
C MET A 322 -17.45 -4.42 5.21
N ILE A 323 -16.59 -3.69 5.91
CA ILE A 323 -16.79 -2.29 6.26
C ILE A 323 -17.19 -1.51 5.00
N GLY A 324 -18.28 -0.77 5.11
CA GLY A 324 -18.88 0.00 4.03
C GLY A 324 -19.85 -0.79 3.12
N LEU A 325 -19.67 -2.09 2.88
CA LEU A 325 -20.59 -2.85 2.01
C LEU A 325 -21.78 -3.46 2.78
N ALA A 326 -21.67 -3.58 4.10
CA ALA A 326 -22.72 -4.10 4.98
C ALA A 326 -23.96 -3.18 5.03
N GLY A 327 -25.10 -3.66 4.51
CA GLY A 327 -26.39 -2.96 4.57
C GLY A 327 -27.21 -3.11 3.27
N LYS A 328 -28.54 -3.02 3.38
CA LYS A 328 -29.47 -3.23 2.25
C LYS A 328 -29.55 -2.02 1.33
N ASN A 329 -29.52 -0.82 1.91
CA ASN A 329 -29.61 0.44 1.18
C ASN A 329 -28.43 1.37 1.54
N LYS A 330 -28.35 2.52 0.87
CA LYS A 330 -27.24 3.46 0.99
C LYS A 330 -27.13 4.09 2.39
N GLU A 331 -28.27 4.41 3.00
CA GLU A 331 -28.33 5.02 4.34
C GLU A 331 -27.86 4.03 5.41
N GLU A 332 -28.35 2.79 5.35
CA GLU A 332 -27.95 1.71 6.26
C GLU A 332 -26.44 1.41 6.13
N ARG A 333 -25.91 1.34 4.89
CA ARG A 333 -24.47 1.15 4.66
C ARG A 333 -23.64 2.28 5.27
N LEU A 334 -24.08 3.52 5.13
CA LEU A 334 -23.38 4.68 5.68
C LEU A 334 -23.42 4.69 7.21
N SER A 335 -24.56 4.34 7.80
CA SER A 335 -24.71 4.22 9.26
C SER A 335 -23.84 3.08 9.82
N ASN A 336 -23.86 1.90 9.19
CA ASN A 336 -23.00 0.78 9.55
C ASN A 336 -21.53 1.15 9.42
N TYR A 337 -21.14 1.81 8.31
CA TYR A 337 -19.77 2.29 8.12
C TYR A 337 -19.29 3.16 9.29
N PHE A 338 -20.07 4.16 9.71
CA PHE A 338 -19.66 5.01 10.84
C PHE A 338 -19.59 4.24 12.17
N ARG A 339 -20.50 3.30 12.42
CA ARG A 339 -20.44 2.44 13.61
C ARG A 339 -19.19 1.55 13.61
N ASP A 340 -18.90 0.94 12.48
CA ASP A 340 -17.76 0.04 12.34
C ASP A 340 -16.45 0.85 12.45
N MET A 341 -16.37 2.02 11.82
CA MET A 341 -15.22 2.92 11.95
C MET A 341 -15.02 3.48 13.36
N ASP A 342 -16.10 3.75 14.12
CA ASP A 342 -16.00 4.12 15.53
C ASP A 342 -15.33 2.98 16.33
N SER A 343 -15.69 1.73 16.03
CA SER A 343 -15.06 0.54 16.63
C SER A 343 -13.59 0.37 16.18
N VAL A 344 -13.27 0.67 14.91
CA VAL A 344 -11.87 0.69 14.43
C VAL A 344 -11.05 1.75 15.18
N CYS A 345 -11.59 2.97 15.36
CA CYS A 345 -10.91 4.02 16.13
C CYS A 345 -10.65 3.59 17.58
N CYS A 346 -11.63 2.94 18.22
CA CYS A 346 -11.49 2.37 19.56
C CYS A 346 -10.36 1.34 19.62
N GLU A 347 -10.38 0.37 18.69
CA GLU A 347 -9.44 -0.74 18.68
C GLU A 347 -8.02 -0.30 18.32
N VAL A 348 -7.85 0.60 17.35
CA VAL A 348 -6.55 1.22 17.04
C VAL A 348 -6.02 1.99 18.25
N SER A 349 -6.87 2.76 18.94
CA SER A 349 -6.45 3.44 20.16
C SER A 349 -5.98 2.46 21.24
N ARG A 350 -6.71 1.37 21.47
CA ARG A 350 -6.36 0.36 22.47
C ARG A 350 -4.96 -0.21 22.25
N VAL A 351 -4.64 -0.62 21.03
CA VAL A 351 -3.37 -1.29 20.71
C VAL A 351 -2.19 -0.34 20.50
N LEU A 352 -2.43 0.91 20.10
CA LEU A 352 -1.39 1.91 19.88
C LEU A 352 -0.78 2.35 21.21
N LYS A 353 0.55 2.44 21.30
CA LYS A 353 1.24 3.01 22.48
C LYS A 353 0.90 4.49 22.66
N GLU A 354 0.97 4.97 23.90
CA GLU A 354 0.86 6.40 24.18
C GLU A 354 1.95 7.20 23.46
N ASP A 355 1.66 8.46 23.14
CA ASP A 355 2.56 9.37 22.41
C ASP A 355 2.90 8.96 20.97
N LYS A 356 2.40 7.81 20.50
CA LYS A 356 2.53 7.34 19.11
C LYS A 356 1.38 7.80 18.22
N TYR A 357 1.54 7.57 16.92
CA TYR A 357 0.67 8.16 15.90
C TYR A 357 -0.17 7.11 15.15
N PHE A 358 -1.39 7.53 14.83
CA PHE A 358 -2.27 6.87 13.87
C PHE A 358 -2.46 7.79 12.66
N VAL A 359 -2.17 7.31 11.46
CA VAL A 359 -2.43 8.03 10.21
C VAL A 359 -3.55 7.34 9.44
N MET A 360 -4.60 8.09 9.14
CA MET A 360 -5.69 7.60 8.29
C MET A 360 -5.77 8.46 7.03
N ILE A 361 -5.71 7.81 5.88
CA ILE A 361 -5.96 8.45 4.59
C ILE A 361 -7.44 8.27 4.28
N ILE A 362 -8.20 9.37 4.25
CA ILE A 362 -9.65 9.35 4.05
C ILE A 362 -10.20 10.28 2.99
N GLY A 363 -10.96 9.68 2.08
CA GLY A 363 -11.72 10.37 1.06
C GLY A 363 -12.87 11.21 1.61
N SER A 364 -12.97 12.47 1.18
CA SER A 364 -14.16 13.30 1.47
C SER A 364 -15.08 13.32 0.25
N ASN A 365 -16.36 12.99 0.47
CA ASN A 365 -17.37 13.10 -0.57
C ASN A 365 -18.72 13.53 -0.01
N THR A 366 -18.99 14.83 -0.02
CA THR A 366 -20.28 15.37 0.43
C THR A 366 -21.43 15.02 -0.51
N ASN A 367 -21.19 14.87 -1.82
CA ASN A 367 -22.25 14.58 -2.79
C ASN A 367 -22.79 13.14 -2.66
N GLN A 368 -21.91 12.18 -2.41
CA GLN A 368 -22.30 10.78 -2.27
C GLN A 368 -22.78 10.41 -0.87
N THR A 369 -22.48 11.18 0.16
CA THR A 369 -22.91 10.89 1.55
C THR A 369 -24.17 11.65 1.97
N GLY A 370 -24.78 12.44 1.07
CA GLY A 370 -25.93 13.28 1.42
C GLY A 370 -25.55 14.52 2.24
N GLY A 371 -24.35 15.07 2.02
CA GLY A 371 -23.83 16.27 2.67
C GLY A 371 -22.91 16.00 3.86
N ILE A 372 -22.70 14.73 4.25
CA ILE A 372 -21.88 14.36 5.41
C ILE A 372 -20.39 14.33 5.04
N ARG A 373 -19.57 15.10 5.75
CA ARG A 373 -18.11 15.01 5.66
C ARG A 373 -17.60 13.80 6.44
N LEU A 374 -17.15 12.77 5.72
CA LEU A 374 -16.67 11.50 6.28
C LEU A 374 -15.52 11.73 7.28
N GLU A 375 -14.54 12.53 6.86
CA GLU A 375 -13.37 12.88 7.65
C GLU A 375 -13.74 13.53 8.99
N GLY A 376 -14.79 14.37 9.02
CA GLY A 376 -15.26 15.03 10.24
C GLY A 376 -15.78 14.02 11.27
N LYS A 377 -16.59 13.06 10.82
CA LYS A 377 -17.11 11.98 11.68
C LYS A 377 -16.00 11.08 12.21
N ILE A 378 -15.00 10.75 11.38
CA ILE A 378 -13.83 9.99 11.82
C ILE A 378 -13.02 10.76 12.86
N ILE A 379 -12.79 12.06 12.66
CA ILE A 379 -12.08 12.90 13.63
C ILE A 379 -12.80 12.88 14.98
N ASP A 380 -14.13 12.98 14.97
CA ASP A 380 -14.93 12.91 16.19
C ASP A 380 -14.85 11.53 16.87
N SER A 381 -14.90 10.43 16.10
CA SER A 381 -14.71 9.07 16.61
C SER A 381 -13.32 8.87 17.22
N CYS A 382 -12.24 9.25 16.52
CA CYS A 382 -10.88 9.22 17.06
C CYS A 382 -10.78 10.00 18.38
N ARG A 383 -11.38 11.20 18.46
CA ARG A 383 -11.35 12.04 19.67
C ARG A 383 -11.97 11.35 20.88
N LYS A 384 -13.04 10.56 20.71
CA LYS A 384 -13.67 9.80 21.82
C LYS A 384 -12.72 8.80 22.47
N TYR A 385 -11.72 8.33 21.71
CA TYR A 385 -10.78 7.29 22.14
C TYR A 385 -9.36 7.85 22.28
N ASN A 386 -9.19 9.08 22.75
CA ASN A 386 -7.89 9.71 23.03
C ASN A 386 -6.94 9.81 21.81
N LEU A 387 -7.46 9.76 20.58
CA LEU A 387 -6.71 9.99 19.36
C LEU A 387 -6.97 11.43 18.88
N LYS A 388 -6.07 12.35 19.22
CA LYS A 388 -6.20 13.77 18.89
C LYS A 388 -5.61 14.06 17.51
N LEU A 389 -6.40 14.70 16.64
CA LEU A 389 -5.90 15.19 15.35
C LEU A 389 -4.84 16.28 15.59
N VAL A 390 -3.64 16.08 15.05
CA VAL A 390 -2.51 17.02 15.17
C VAL A 390 -2.12 17.65 13.83
N LYS A 391 -2.42 16.99 12.70
CA LYS A 391 -2.14 17.49 11.36
C LYS A 391 -3.14 16.89 10.37
N SER A 392 -3.47 17.66 9.33
CA SER A 392 -4.27 17.23 8.19
C SER A 392 -3.64 17.77 6.91
N VAL A 393 -3.41 16.91 5.93
CA VAL A 393 -2.90 17.28 4.60
C VAL A 393 -3.95 16.96 3.56
N LEU A 394 -4.30 17.94 2.72
CA LEU A 394 -5.22 17.74 1.59
C LEU A 394 -4.46 17.12 0.42
N LYS A 395 -4.92 15.96 -0.03
CA LYS A 395 -4.44 15.25 -1.21
C LYS A 395 -5.54 15.24 -2.29
N PRO A 396 -5.41 16.08 -3.33
CA PRO A 396 -6.37 16.07 -4.44
C PRO A 396 -6.38 14.73 -5.17
N ILE A 397 -7.55 14.30 -5.64
CA ILE A 397 -7.70 13.12 -6.50
C ILE A 397 -7.80 13.58 -7.95
N LYS A 398 -6.75 13.34 -8.73
CA LYS A 398 -6.72 13.64 -10.17
C LYS A 398 -7.61 12.68 -10.96
N GLY A 399 -8.46 13.20 -11.85
CA GLY A 399 -9.21 12.43 -12.85
C GLY A 399 -10.66 12.87 -13.01
N MET A 400 -11.06 13.23 -14.24
CA MET A 400 -12.40 13.77 -14.54
C MET A 400 -13.57 12.84 -14.18
N ARG A 401 -13.33 11.53 -14.13
CA ARG A 401 -14.35 10.52 -13.82
C ARG A 401 -14.44 10.17 -12.34
N ASN A 402 -13.58 10.74 -11.50
CA ASN A 402 -13.57 10.42 -10.08
C ASN A 402 -14.70 11.16 -9.37
N THR A 403 -15.55 10.39 -8.70
CA THR A 403 -16.69 10.89 -7.93
C THR A 403 -16.27 11.55 -6.62
N MET A 404 -15.06 11.21 -6.14
CA MET A 404 -14.40 11.80 -4.99
C MET A 404 -13.24 12.67 -5.50
N LYS A 405 -13.21 13.93 -5.06
CA LYS A 405 -12.22 14.92 -5.54
C LYS A 405 -11.12 15.20 -4.54
N ASP A 406 -11.40 15.02 -3.26
CA ASP A 406 -10.50 15.35 -2.17
C ASP A 406 -10.30 14.12 -1.27
N GLU A 407 -9.05 13.85 -0.92
CA GLU A 407 -8.64 12.88 0.08
C GLU A 407 -7.81 13.62 1.14
N TYR A 408 -7.92 13.20 2.39
CA TYR A 408 -7.23 13.82 3.52
C TYR A 408 -6.31 12.82 4.18
N ILE A 409 -5.07 13.21 4.43
CA ILE A 409 -4.14 12.46 5.27
C ILE A 409 -4.25 13.05 6.68
N LEU A 410 -4.90 12.31 7.58
CA LEU A 410 -5.16 12.73 8.94
C LEU A 410 -4.14 12.08 9.88
N PHE A 411 -3.41 12.90 10.63
CA PHE A 411 -2.45 12.45 11.64
C PHE A 411 -3.06 12.64 13.02
N PHE A 412 -3.24 11.53 13.73
CA PHE A 412 -3.71 11.50 15.10
C PHE A 412 -2.57 11.10 16.03
N LYS A 413 -2.48 11.75 17.18
CA LYS A 413 -1.57 11.38 18.26
C LYS A 413 -2.36 10.78 19.41
N LYS A 414 -1.94 9.64 19.95
CA LYS A 414 -2.55 9.06 21.15
C LYS A 414 -2.12 9.86 22.36
N GLU A 415 -3.09 10.45 23.06
CA GLU A 415 -2.85 11.19 24.30
C GLU A 415 -2.53 10.22 25.46
N ILE A 416 -1.63 10.66 26.35
CA ILE A 416 -1.27 9.94 27.58
C ILE A 416 -2.47 9.96 28.52
N GLN A 417 -2.90 8.80 29.01
CA GLN A 417 -3.95 8.74 30.03
C GLN A 417 -3.36 9.26 31.36
N LYS A 418 -3.86 10.41 31.81
CA LYS A 418 -3.42 11.05 33.07
C LYS A 418 -4.00 10.37 34.30
#